data_AF-A0A2V2RTD4-F1
#
_entry.id   AF-A0A2V2RTD4-F1
#
_cell.length_a   1.000
_cell.length_b   1.000
_cell.length_c   1.000
_cell.angle_alpha   90.00
_cell.angle_beta   90.00
_cell.angle_gamma   90.00
#
_symmetry.space_group_name_H-M   'P 1'
#
loop_
_entity.id
_entity.type
_entity.pdbx_description
1 polymer ?
#
loop_
_entity_poly.entity_id
_entity_poly.type
_entity_poly.pdbx_seq_one_letter_code
_entity_poly.pdbx_strand_id
1 'polypeptide(L)'
;MHFIRAIRTVRGNKAVMKRHTKLTSEEKEVQQTAEQQTQASTVREFATVEEMLREDAAGTSVPTAIAHRLHDSISPIPAPPRPWWRRLFGS
;
A
#
# COMPACT_ATOMS: atom_id res chain seq x y z
N MET A 1 21.22 41.95 45.30
CA MET A 1 19.77 42.17 45.10
C MET A 1 19.57 42.63 43.66
N HIS A 2 18.85 41.83 42.85
CA HIS A 2 18.52 42.04 41.41
C HIS A 2 19.76 41.86 40.48
N PHE A 3 19.73 41.07 39.39
CA PHE A 3 18.79 41.13 38.28
C PHE A 3 18.56 39.77 37.57
N ILE A 4 17.27 39.45 37.40
CA ILE A 4 16.57 38.85 36.25
C ILE A 4 17.23 37.66 35.52
N ARG A 5 16.68 36.49 35.83
CA ARG A 5 16.83 35.21 35.13
C ARG A 5 16.19 35.32 33.74
N ALA A 6 16.98 35.20 32.68
CA ALA A 6 16.50 35.22 31.30
C ALA A 6 15.53 34.06 31.03
N ILE A 7 14.31 34.38 30.57
CA ILE A 7 13.32 33.42 30.09
C ILE A 7 13.78 32.94 28.72
N ARG A 8 14.37 31.74 28.65
CA ARG A 8 14.62 31.04 27.38
C ARG A 8 13.31 30.40 26.92
N THR A 9 12.60 31.08 26.04
CA THR A 9 11.53 30.48 25.24
C THR A 9 12.13 29.45 24.28
N VAL A 10 11.85 28.18 24.52
CA VAL A 10 12.14 27.11 23.56
C VAL A 10 11.13 27.23 22.43
N ARG A 11 11.62 27.68 21.28
CA ARG A 11 10.92 27.81 20.01
C ARG A 11 10.44 26.41 19.58
N GLY A 12 9.12 26.22 19.52
CA GLY A 12 8.51 24.97 19.07
C GLY A 12 8.92 24.65 17.63
N ASN A 13 9.61 23.53 17.44
CA ASN A 13 10.03 23.08 16.12
C ASN A 13 8.89 22.24 15.52
N LYS A 14 8.01 22.86 14.73
CA LYS A 14 7.01 22.12 13.96
C LYS A 14 7.73 21.45 12.79
N ALA A 15 8.08 20.17 12.95
CA ALA A 15 8.53 19.35 11.83
C ALA A 15 7.36 19.19 10.84
N VAL A 16 7.50 19.83 9.67
CA VAL A 16 6.57 19.65 8.55
C VAL A 16 6.82 18.26 7.96
N MET A 17 5.88 17.33 8.15
CA MET A 17 5.88 16.03 7.47
C MET A 17 5.71 16.25 5.96
N LYS A 18 6.82 16.11 5.22
CA LYS A 18 6.78 16.06 3.75
C LYS A 18 6.21 14.70 3.36
N ARG A 19 4.96 14.67 2.94
CA ARG A 19 4.34 13.47 2.34
C ARG A 19 5.01 13.24 0.99
N HIS A 20 5.86 12.22 0.89
CA HIS A 20 6.41 11.78 -0.37
C HIS A 20 5.33 10.97 -1.12
N THR A 21 4.60 11.61 -2.01
CA THR A 21 3.77 10.94 -3.02
C THR A 21 4.66 10.50 -4.19
N LYS A 22 5.54 9.53 -3.95
CA LYS A 22 6.18 8.79 -5.05
C LYS A 22 5.20 7.74 -5.55
N LEU A 23 4.21 8.18 -6.32
CA LEU A 23 3.56 7.30 -7.29
C LEU A 23 4.64 7.01 -8.34
N THR A 24 5.20 5.80 -8.30
CA THR A 24 6.19 5.30 -9.26
C THR A 24 5.67 5.47 -10.68
N SER A 25 6.52 5.90 -11.61
CA SER A 25 6.12 6.17 -13.00
C SER A 25 5.44 4.97 -13.66
N GLU A 26 5.82 3.75 -13.27
CA GLU A 26 5.22 2.49 -13.73
C GLU A 26 3.74 2.35 -13.33
N GLU A 27 3.35 2.85 -12.15
CA GLU A 27 1.94 2.81 -11.70
C GLU A 27 1.06 3.77 -12.52
N LYS A 28 1.63 4.90 -12.96
CA LYS A 28 0.92 5.85 -13.83
C LYS A 28 0.71 5.32 -15.25
N GLU A 29 1.64 4.54 -15.77
CA GLU A 29 1.54 3.97 -17.12
C GLU A 29 0.44 2.90 -17.18
N VAL A 30 0.37 2.03 -16.16
CA VAL A 30 -0.72 1.05 -16.01
C VAL A 30 -2.08 1.74 -15.87
N GLN A 31 -2.14 2.82 -15.08
CA GLN A 31 -3.38 3.58 -14.89
C GLN A 31 -3.83 4.29 -16.17
N GLN A 32 -2.92 4.89 -16.94
CA GLN A 32 -3.22 5.48 -18.24
C GLN A 32 -3.68 4.45 -19.27
N THR A 33 -3.12 3.23 -19.23
CA THR A 33 -3.51 2.16 -20.15
C THR A 33 -4.92 1.66 -19.83
N ALA A 34 -5.25 1.52 -18.54
CA ALA A 34 -6.60 1.16 -18.09
C ALA A 34 -7.65 2.22 -18.48
N GLU A 35 -7.32 3.50 -18.31
CA GLU A 35 -8.21 4.62 -18.67
C GLU A 35 -8.44 4.75 -20.19
N GLN A 36 -7.45 4.38 -21.01
CA GLN A 36 -7.57 4.37 -22.47
C GLN A 36 -8.47 3.23 -22.97
N GLN A 37 -8.43 2.06 -22.31
CA GLN A 37 -9.29 0.93 -22.67
C GLN A 37 -10.78 1.22 -22.40
N THR A 38 -11.10 2.02 -21.37
CA THR A 38 -12.49 2.43 -21.09
C THR A 38 -13.06 3.43 -22.10
N GLN A 39 -12.20 4.18 -22.81
CA GLN A 39 -12.63 5.20 -23.78
C GLN A 39 -12.96 4.64 -25.17
N ALA A 40 -12.51 3.42 -25.48
CA ALA A 40 -12.74 2.76 -26.76
C ALA A 40 -13.92 1.77 -26.76
N SER A 41 -14.55 1.51 -25.60
CA SER A 41 -15.64 0.55 -25.51
C SER A 41 -16.96 1.15 -25.97
N THR A 42 -17.47 0.68 -27.11
CA THR A 42 -18.88 0.83 -27.50
C THR A 42 -19.78 0.34 -26.38
N VAL A 43 -20.86 1.08 -26.06
CA VAL A 43 -21.83 0.69 -25.02
C VAL A 43 -22.34 -0.73 -25.31
N ARG A 44 -21.90 -1.68 -24.50
CA ARG A 44 -22.30 -3.09 -24.57
C ARG A 44 -23.42 -3.29 -23.55
N GLU A 45 -24.55 -3.81 -24.00
CA GLU A 45 -25.63 -4.22 -23.10
C GLU A 45 -25.32 -5.62 -22.56
N PHE A 46 -25.43 -5.79 -21.24
CA PHE A 46 -25.30 -7.07 -20.56
C PHE A 46 -26.67 -7.52 -20.06
N ALA A 47 -26.99 -8.81 -20.21
CA ALA A 47 -28.28 -9.34 -19.78
C ALA A 47 -28.36 -9.50 -18.25
N THR A 48 -27.21 -9.74 -17.60
CA THR A 48 -27.10 -9.89 -16.14
C THR A 48 -25.83 -9.24 -15.58
N VAL A 49 -25.83 -8.99 -14.27
CA VAL A 49 -24.68 -8.42 -13.55
C VAL A 49 -23.49 -9.38 -13.56
N GLU A 50 -23.74 -10.69 -13.43
CA GLU A 50 -22.71 -11.71 -13.48
C GLU A 50 -22.03 -11.81 -14.84
N GLU A 51 -22.75 -11.50 -15.92
CA GLU A 51 -22.17 -11.39 -17.27
C GLU A 51 -21.25 -10.18 -17.37
N MET A 52 -21.70 -9.00 -16.90
CA MET A 52 -20.86 -7.80 -16.83
C MET A 52 -19.58 -8.04 -16.02
N LEU A 53 -19.66 -8.70 -14.87
CA LEU A 53 -18.49 -9.01 -14.03
C LEU A 53 -17.54 -10.02 -14.67
N ARG A 54 -18.05 -11.00 -15.41
CA ARG A 54 -17.20 -11.95 -16.15
C ARG A 54 -16.40 -11.24 -17.23
N GLU A 55 -17.03 -10.33 -17.96
CA GLU A 55 -16.40 -9.58 -19.04
C GLU A 55 -15.38 -8.56 -18.50
N ASP A 56 -15.68 -7.89 -17.39
CA ASP A 56 -14.73 -7.01 -16.69
C ASP A 56 -13.50 -7.79 -16.18
N ALA A 57 -13.73 -8.95 -15.56
CA ALA A 57 -12.65 -9.82 -15.10
C ALA A 57 -11.77 -10.34 -16.25
N ALA A 58 -12.36 -10.62 -17.42
CA ALA A 58 -11.61 -11.07 -18.60
C ALA A 58 -10.70 -9.97 -19.18
N GLY A 59 -11.10 -8.70 -19.06
CA GLY A 59 -10.33 -7.55 -19.55
C GLY A 59 -9.31 -6.98 -18.55
N THR A 60 -9.39 -7.35 -17.27
CA THR A 60 -8.56 -6.78 -16.20
C THR A 60 -7.39 -7.70 -15.85
N SER A 61 -6.22 -7.48 -16.45
CA SER A 61 -5.01 -8.19 -16.05
C SER A 61 -4.49 -7.68 -14.70
N VAL A 62 -4.22 -8.58 -13.76
CA VAL A 62 -3.63 -8.22 -12.45
C VAL A 62 -2.19 -7.74 -12.65
N PRO A 63 -1.82 -6.53 -12.20
CA PRO A 63 -0.45 -6.05 -12.30
C PRO A 63 0.54 -6.94 -11.54
N THR A 64 1.73 -7.16 -12.11
CA THR A 64 2.77 -8.03 -11.54
C THR A 64 3.17 -7.62 -10.12
N ALA A 65 3.19 -6.32 -9.83
CA ALA A 65 3.44 -5.79 -8.50
C ALA A 65 2.40 -6.26 -7.46
N ILE A 66 1.11 -6.34 -7.83
CA ILE A 66 0.05 -6.83 -6.95
C ILE A 66 0.17 -8.34 -6.76
N ALA A 67 0.49 -9.08 -7.83
CA ALA A 67 0.73 -10.52 -7.75
C ALA A 67 1.88 -10.86 -6.77
N HIS A 68 2.98 -10.11 -6.83
CA HIS A 68 4.11 -10.29 -5.92
C HIS A 68 3.74 -10.01 -4.46
N ARG A 69 3.06 -8.89 -4.21
CA ARG A 69 2.61 -8.54 -2.84
C ARG A 69 1.61 -9.53 -2.28
N LEU A 70 0.72 -10.06 -3.13
CA LEU A 70 -0.23 -11.08 -2.74
C LEU A 70 0.52 -12.35 -2.34
N HIS A 71 1.50 -12.77 -3.15
CA HIS A 71 2.39 -13.89 -2.83
C HIS A 71 3.10 -13.70 -1.48
N ASP A 72 3.65 -12.52 -1.21
CA ASP A 72 4.32 -12.20 0.06
C ASP A 72 3.33 -12.23 1.25
N SER A 73 2.08 -11.82 1.02
CA SER A 73 1.04 -11.76 2.06
C SER A 73 0.46 -13.14 2.41
N ILE A 74 0.33 -14.03 1.43
CA ILE A 74 -0.15 -15.41 1.64
C ILE A 74 0.98 -16.37 1.99
N SER A 75 2.23 -15.92 1.84
CA SER A 75 3.40 -16.72 2.22
C SER A 75 3.32 -17.08 3.71
N PRO A 76 3.69 -18.32 4.07
CA PRO A 76 3.56 -18.80 5.43
C PRO A 76 4.40 -17.93 6.38
N ILE A 77 3.74 -17.40 7.40
CA ILE A 77 4.40 -16.67 8.49
C ILE A 77 5.42 -17.62 9.13
N PRO A 78 6.69 -17.20 9.32
CA PRO A 78 7.70 -18.06 9.92
C PRO A 78 7.21 -18.53 11.29
N ALA A 79 7.52 -19.78 11.63
CA ALA A 79 7.15 -20.36 12.91
C ALA A 79 7.57 -19.44 14.06
N PRO A 80 6.72 -19.26 15.09
CA PRO A 80 7.01 -18.33 16.17
C PRO A 80 8.35 -18.70 16.83
N PRO A 81 9.20 -17.71 17.15
CA PRO A 81 10.50 -17.99 17.73
C PRO A 81 10.34 -18.74 19.05
N ARG A 82 11.22 -19.72 19.28
CA ARG A 82 11.22 -20.48 20.54
C ARG A 82 11.39 -19.52 21.72
N PRO A 83 10.56 -19.65 22.77
CA PRO A 83 10.70 -18.78 23.93
C PRO A 83 12.01 -19.07 24.65
N TRP A 84 12.68 -18.01 25.11
CA TRP A 84 14.02 -18.07 25.72
C TRP A 84 14.09 -19.02 26.93
N TRP A 85 13.01 -19.13 27.72
CA TRP A 85 12.97 -19.96 28.91
C TRP A 85 13.08 -21.47 28.60
N ARG A 86 12.68 -21.91 27.39
CA ARG A 86 12.91 -23.30 26.96
C ARG A 86 14.39 -23.65 26.84
N ARG A 87 15.29 -22.66 26.71
CA ARG A 87 16.74 -22.88 26.70
C ARG A 87 17.31 -23.08 28.10
N LEU A 88 16.57 -22.71 29.16
CA LEU A 88 17.04 -22.78 30.54
C LEU A 88 16.47 -23.98 31.31
N PHE A 89 15.30 -24.48 30.91
CA PHE A 89 14.61 -25.57 31.62
C PHE A 89 14.26 -26.79 30.75
N GLY A 90 14.66 -26.80 29.47
CA GLY A 90 14.44 -27.93 28.58
C GLY A 90 15.66 -28.85 28.56
N SER A 91 15.48 -30.09 29.07
CA SER A 91 16.35 -31.22 28.71
C SER A 91 16.15 -31.63 27.26
#